data_AF-A0A2M7J5S9-F1
#
_entry.id   AF-A0A2M7J5S9-F1
#
_cell.length_a   1.000
_cell.length_b   1.000
_cell.length_c   1.000
_cell.angle_alpha   90.00
_cell.angle_beta   90.00
_cell.angle_gamma   90.00
#
_symmetry.space_group_name_H-M   'P 1'
#
loop_
_entity.id
_entity.type
_entity.pdbx_description
1 polymer ?
#
loop_
_entity_poly.entity_id
_entity_poly.type
_entity_poly.pdbx_seq_one_letter_code
_entity_poly.pdbx_strand_id
1 'polypeptide(L)'
;MIPLLFLLVPLAVNPWGLDPYLVKNLLAAMALCYVSVKALGGQGIRRGPLSLRILFFLALIFLSLASSSNISVFALKLAGTAGILLLYFFIDEKTGEKALDFLSYAVISVSAIAIIQKIYFLLFSLNSSFAGRVYSTLGNPNFLSSYLLISFPLFIYWTEKKNKRYLTPLPYAAILLSETAGSILALIPLLALFFFKEKGKNKLSLPALLFPLHLLIIIAALFTTDISSKEMSVRERFFKWKVGVEILKDRPVLGAGWGGVKSNFALYQNKVKRDFQLKSTSESKIHNDYIQIMAESGLAGAAAYLWLLISALLLLRKKNFHAFAALIAFMLDSVTNFPMELPASLMFLPLIFSFGEKEKGDVLLFPSAPLRAALAGLSLFFLFIIAKDFSSDILRKNGYDSYAAGDFKRAEASWLRAHELSPTSGKTAYALGMLYVNQKKYPTAINMFRESIRIRHYGEVYNNLGNALYLSGNIPSAVKAWEKAVELECPEKESIQKNILLLSR
;
A
#
# COMPACT_ATOMS: atom_id res chain seq x y z
N MET A 1 -13.73 -18.11 -8.93
CA MET A 1 -12.40 -17.59 -8.56
C MET A 1 -12.48 -16.22 -7.91
N ILE A 2 -13.07 -15.18 -8.53
CA ILE A 2 -13.19 -13.85 -7.90
C ILE A 2 -13.81 -13.88 -6.48
N PRO A 3 -14.94 -14.57 -6.21
CA PRO A 3 -15.46 -14.65 -4.85
C PRO A 3 -14.47 -15.24 -3.84
N LEU A 4 -13.71 -16.26 -4.26
CA LEU A 4 -12.70 -16.89 -3.41
C LEU A 4 -11.58 -15.92 -3.03
N LEU A 5 -11.22 -14.97 -3.90
CA LEU A 5 -10.21 -13.96 -3.57
C LEU A 5 -10.61 -13.19 -2.32
N PHE A 6 -11.88 -12.78 -2.18
CA PHE A 6 -12.36 -12.03 -1.02
C PHE A 6 -12.31 -12.84 0.29
N LEU A 7 -12.45 -14.17 0.20
CA LEU A 7 -12.27 -15.05 1.36
C LEU A 7 -10.80 -15.26 1.72
N LEU A 8 -9.91 -15.22 0.74
CA LEU A 8 -8.48 -15.43 0.94
C LEU A 8 -7.76 -14.18 1.47
N VAL A 9 -8.33 -12.98 1.32
CA VAL A 9 -7.73 -11.72 1.78
C VAL A 9 -7.27 -11.80 3.25
N PRO A 10 -8.05 -12.31 4.21
CA PRO A 10 -7.60 -12.41 5.59
C PRO A 10 -6.68 -13.58 5.90
N LEU A 11 -6.57 -14.57 5.01
CA LEU A 11 -5.79 -15.80 5.24
C LEU A 11 -4.37 -15.69 4.68
N ALA A 12 -4.07 -14.62 3.95
CA ALA A 12 -2.82 -14.35 3.28
C ALA A 12 -1.74 -13.81 4.26
N VAL A 13 -1.33 -14.61 5.24
CA VAL A 13 -0.14 -14.33 6.07
C VAL A 13 1.07 -14.99 5.41
N ASN A 14 2.22 -14.32 5.37
CA ASN A 14 3.48 -14.90 4.90
C ASN A 14 4.28 -15.47 6.09
N PRO A 15 4.12 -16.75 6.49
CA PRO A 15 4.94 -17.31 7.56
C PRO A 15 6.37 -17.63 7.10
N TRP A 16 6.62 -17.64 5.77
CA TRP A 16 7.86 -18.14 5.18
C TRP A 16 8.85 -17.05 4.78
N GLY A 17 8.39 -15.80 4.65
CA GLY A 17 9.23 -14.65 4.29
C GLY A 17 9.39 -13.64 5.43
N LEU A 18 10.12 -12.57 5.14
CA LEU A 18 10.36 -11.46 6.06
C LEU A 18 9.35 -10.33 5.89
N ASP A 19 8.78 -10.19 4.69
CA ASP A 19 7.65 -9.29 4.50
C ASP A 19 6.36 -10.08 4.84
N PRO A 20 5.75 -9.85 6.02
CA PRO A 20 4.53 -10.55 6.41
C PRO A 20 3.37 -10.25 5.46
N TYR A 21 3.53 -9.24 4.59
CA TYR A 21 2.53 -8.73 3.67
C TYR A 21 2.80 -9.09 2.21
N LEU A 22 3.84 -9.87 1.90
CA LEU A 22 4.17 -10.25 0.52
C LEU A 22 3.07 -11.10 -0.15
N VAL A 23 2.30 -11.86 0.64
CA VAL A 23 1.12 -12.59 0.16
C VAL A 23 0.03 -11.63 -0.33
N LYS A 24 0.07 -10.33 -0.03
CA LYS A 24 -0.86 -9.36 -0.64
C LYS A 24 -0.63 -9.24 -2.15
N ASN A 25 0.60 -9.38 -2.64
CA ASN A 25 0.85 -9.45 -4.08
C ASN A 25 0.34 -10.76 -4.70
N LEU A 26 0.15 -11.83 -3.91
CA LEU A 26 -0.50 -13.06 -4.39
C LEU A 26 -1.93 -12.78 -4.84
N LEU A 27 -2.68 -11.90 -4.16
CA LEU A 27 -4.03 -11.52 -4.60
C LEU A 27 -4.01 -10.84 -5.96
N ALA A 28 -3.04 -9.95 -6.18
CA ALA A 28 -2.83 -9.33 -7.49
C ALA A 28 -2.40 -10.35 -8.55
N ALA A 29 -1.51 -11.28 -8.20
CA ALA A 29 -1.11 -12.39 -9.06
C ALA A 29 -2.30 -13.29 -9.43
N MET A 30 -3.13 -13.68 -8.46
CA MET A 30 -4.33 -14.47 -8.72
C MET A 30 -5.34 -13.69 -9.57
N ALA A 31 -5.46 -12.38 -9.36
CA ALA A 31 -6.27 -11.51 -10.20
C ALA A 31 -5.74 -11.47 -11.64
N LEU A 32 -4.43 -11.34 -11.83
CA LEU A 32 -3.79 -11.38 -13.15
C LEU A 32 -3.92 -12.77 -13.82
N CYS A 33 -3.76 -13.86 -13.06
CA CYS A 33 -4.05 -15.21 -13.54
C CYS A 33 -5.49 -15.33 -14.02
N TYR A 34 -6.44 -14.77 -13.26
CA TYR A 34 -7.84 -14.75 -13.65
C TYR A 34 -8.04 -14.05 -14.98
N VAL A 35 -7.51 -12.83 -15.10
CA VAL A 35 -7.59 -12.00 -16.31
C VAL A 35 -6.97 -12.76 -17.49
N SER A 36 -5.82 -13.42 -17.29
CA SER A 36 -5.14 -14.22 -18.32
C SER A 36 -6.02 -15.37 -18.81
N VAL A 37 -6.53 -16.18 -17.90
CA VAL A 37 -7.36 -17.36 -18.23
C VAL A 37 -8.63 -16.93 -18.96
N LYS A 38 -9.24 -15.82 -18.51
CA LYS A 38 -10.44 -15.26 -19.14
C LYS A 38 -10.16 -14.70 -20.53
N ALA A 39 -9.06 -13.99 -20.70
CA ALA A 39 -8.61 -13.49 -21.99
C ALA A 39 -8.34 -14.65 -22.95
N LEU A 40 -7.56 -15.66 -22.57
CA LEU A 40 -7.25 -16.83 -23.42
C LEU A 40 -8.49 -17.67 -23.75
N GLY A 41 -9.40 -17.84 -22.79
CA GLY A 41 -10.66 -18.57 -22.98
C GLY A 41 -11.67 -17.86 -23.89
N GLY A 42 -11.33 -16.68 -24.44
CA GLY A 42 -12.19 -15.94 -25.35
C GLY A 42 -13.47 -15.40 -24.74
N GLN A 43 -13.49 -15.24 -23.42
CA GLN A 43 -14.63 -14.63 -22.76
C GLN A 43 -14.66 -13.13 -23.05
N GLY A 44 -15.86 -12.60 -23.25
CA GLY A 44 -16.04 -11.16 -23.44
C GLY A 44 -15.65 -10.38 -22.19
N ILE A 45 -15.02 -9.23 -22.39
CA ILE A 45 -14.70 -8.24 -21.38
C ILE A 45 -15.88 -7.28 -21.28
N ARG A 46 -16.37 -7.00 -20.07
CA ARG A 46 -17.50 -6.09 -19.89
C ARG A 46 -17.06 -4.65 -19.98
N ARG A 47 -17.77 -3.84 -20.79
CA ARG A 47 -17.61 -2.39 -20.82
C ARG A 47 -18.71 -1.72 -19.99
N GLY A 48 -18.36 -1.32 -18.77
CA GLY A 48 -19.23 -0.56 -17.88
C GLY A 48 -18.95 0.96 -17.90
N PRO A 49 -19.75 1.78 -17.19
CA PRO A 49 -19.59 3.24 -17.13
C PRO A 49 -18.24 3.72 -16.63
N LEU A 50 -17.53 2.92 -15.82
CA LEU A 50 -16.25 3.29 -15.22
C LEU A 50 -15.04 2.76 -16.02
N SER A 51 -15.25 1.91 -17.04
CA SER A 51 -14.18 1.29 -17.81
C SER A 51 -13.15 2.29 -18.35
N LEU A 52 -13.61 3.38 -18.99
CA LEU A 52 -12.70 4.40 -19.54
C LEU A 52 -11.92 5.14 -18.45
N ARG A 53 -12.53 5.40 -17.28
CA ARG A 53 -11.86 6.11 -16.18
C ARG A 53 -10.78 5.24 -15.54
N ILE A 54 -11.04 3.93 -15.40
CA ILE A 54 -10.04 2.98 -14.92
C ILE A 54 -8.85 2.90 -15.88
N LEU A 55 -9.12 2.74 -17.19
CA LEU A 55 -8.05 2.68 -18.20
C LEU A 55 -7.26 3.99 -18.28
N PHE A 56 -7.94 5.13 -18.20
CA PHE A 56 -7.29 6.44 -18.21
C PHE A 56 -6.40 6.64 -16.98
N PHE A 57 -6.87 6.26 -15.79
CA PHE A 57 -6.06 6.31 -14.57
C PHE A 57 -4.82 5.40 -14.70
N LEU A 58 -4.98 4.17 -15.17
CA LEU A 58 -3.86 3.25 -15.40
C LEU A 58 -2.88 3.77 -16.47
N ALA A 59 -3.37 4.46 -17.50
CA ALA A 59 -2.52 5.08 -18.51
C ALA A 59 -1.68 6.24 -17.93
N LEU A 60 -2.25 7.09 -17.07
CA LEU A 60 -1.49 8.14 -16.40
C LEU A 60 -0.48 7.58 -15.39
N ILE A 61 -0.84 6.52 -14.66
CA ILE A 61 0.14 5.76 -13.87
C ILE A 61 1.27 5.26 -14.78
N PHE A 62 0.94 4.69 -15.93
CA PHE A 62 1.94 4.19 -16.86
C PHE A 62 2.88 5.29 -17.36
N LEU A 63 2.36 6.46 -17.70
CA LEU A 63 3.14 7.62 -18.13
C LEU A 63 4.12 8.12 -17.04
N SER A 64 3.80 7.93 -15.76
CA SER A 64 4.73 8.26 -14.67
C SER A 64 6.03 7.44 -14.69
N LEU A 65 6.10 6.34 -15.45
CA LEU A 65 7.33 5.58 -15.68
C LEU A 65 8.47 6.46 -16.19
N ALA A 66 8.15 7.47 -17.02
CA ALA A 66 9.14 8.42 -17.55
C ALA A 66 9.88 9.20 -16.45
N SER A 67 9.32 9.30 -15.25
CA SER A 67 9.92 9.96 -14.09
C SER A 67 10.39 8.99 -13.00
N SER A 68 10.28 7.67 -13.24
CA SER A 68 10.67 6.65 -12.27
C SER A 68 12.19 6.54 -12.19
N SER A 69 12.72 6.55 -10.96
CA SER A 69 14.12 6.23 -10.69
C SER A 69 14.39 4.72 -10.66
N ASN A 70 13.35 3.89 -10.62
CA ASN A 70 13.50 2.43 -10.53
C ASN A 70 12.37 1.68 -11.25
N ILE A 71 12.70 1.07 -12.38
CA ILE A 71 11.72 0.36 -13.21
C ILE A 71 11.17 -0.90 -12.54
N SER A 72 11.94 -1.57 -11.69
CA SER A 72 11.52 -2.81 -11.03
C SER A 72 10.51 -2.52 -9.92
N VAL A 73 10.74 -1.46 -9.13
CA VAL A 73 9.79 -0.97 -8.11
C VAL A 73 8.49 -0.52 -8.79
N PHE A 74 8.61 0.22 -9.90
CA PHE A 74 7.47 0.64 -10.71
C PHE A 74 6.65 -0.55 -11.21
N ALA A 75 7.30 -1.52 -11.86
CA ALA A 75 6.64 -2.66 -12.48
C ALA A 75 5.91 -3.53 -11.46
N LEU A 76 6.53 -3.81 -10.30
CA LEU A 76 5.90 -4.57 -9.22
C LEU A 76 4.65 -3.86 -8.68
N LYS A 77 4.74 -2.54 -8.47
CA LYS A 77 3.60 -1.77 -7.96
C LYS A 77 2.48 -1.64 -9.00
N LEU A 78 2.83 -1.42 -10.27
CA LEU A 78 1.87 -1.38 -11.36
C LEU A 78 1.14 -2.72 -11.51
N ALA A 79 1.86 -3.84 -11.42
CA ALA A 79 1.29 -5.19 -11.42
C ALA A 79 0.21 -5.35 -10.34
N GLY A 80 0.54 -4.91 -9.12
CA GLY A 80 -0.37 -4.92 -7.96
C GLY A 80 -1.65 -4.13 -8.22
N THR A 81 -1.51 -2.87 -8.66
CA THR A 81 -2.64 -1.96 -8.86
C THR A 81 -3.48 -2.35 -10.09
N ALA A 82 -2.85 -2.58 -11.24
CA ALA A 82 -3.53 -2.90 -12.48
C ALA A 82 -4.23 -4.27 -12.41
N GLY A 83 -3.55 -5.28 -11.85
CA GLY A 83 -4.12 -6.62 -11.70
C GLY A 83 -5.47 -6.62 -10.98
N ILE A 84 -5.59 -5.81 -9.92
CA ILE A 84 -6.82 -5.71 -9.12
C ILE A 84 -7.87 -4.85 -9.83
N LEU A 85 -7.51 -3.66 -10.31
CA LEU A 85 -8.48 -2.78 -10.96
C LEU A 85 -9.07 -3.40 -12.24
N LEU A 86 -8.30 -4.21 -12.96
CA LEU A 86 -8.79 -4.92 -14.14
C LEU A 86 -9.83 -6.00 -13.83
N LEU A 87 -9.98 -6.44 -12.57
CA LEU A 87 -11.05 -7.37 -12.18
C LEU A 87 -12.45 -6.78 -12.44
N TYR A 88 -12.60 -5.45 -12.40
CA TYR A 88 -13.87 -4.77 -12.65
C TYR A 88 -14.51 -5.21 -13.97
N PHE A 89 -13.70 -5.43 -15.01
CA PHE A 89 -14.17 -5.84 -16.33
C PHE A 89 -14.74 -7.27 -16.39
N PHE A 90 -14.62 -8.03 -15.29
CA PHE A 90 -15.05 -9.42 -15.20
C PHE A 90 -16.03 -9.69 -14.05
N ILE A 91 -16.38 -8.68 -13.23
CA ILE A 91 -17.34 -8.82 -12.13
C ILE A 91 -18.73 -8.41 -12.60
N ASP A 92 -19.50 -9.37 -13.14
CA ASP A 92 -20.94 -9.19 -13.34
C ASP A 92 -21.70 -9.17 -12.01
N GLU A 93 -22.99 -8.80 -12.05
CA GLU A 93 -23.81 -8.70 -10.84
C GLU A 93 -23.87 -10.02 -10.07
N LYS A 94 -24.04 -11.14 -10.77
CA LYS A 94 -24.05 -12.49 -10.16
C LYS A 94 -22.73 -12.82 -9.47
N THR A 95 -21.61 -12.44 -10.06
CA THR A 95 -20.27 -12.63 -9.50
C THR A 95 -20.03 -11.67 -8.34
N GLY A 96 -20.50 -10.43 -8.44
CA GLY A 96 -20.46 -9.44 -7.37
C GLY A 96 -21.26 -9.89 -6.14
N GLU A 97 -22.46 -10.43 -6.35
CA GLU A 97 -23.30 -11.00 -5.30
C GLU A 97 -22.64 -12.21 -4.62
N LYS A 98 -22.05 -13.13 -5.40
CA LYS A 98 -21.25 -14.22 -4.82
C LYS A 98 -20.02 -13.71 -4.09
N ALA A 99 -19.34 -12.69 -4.61
CA ALA A 99 -18.19 -12.08 -3.96
C ALA A 99 -18.59 -11.40 -2.64
N LEU A 100 -19.78 -10.81 -2.58
CA LEU A 100 -20.37 -10.24 -1.36
C LEU A 100 -20.64 -11.31 -0.30
N ASP A 101 -21.14 -12.49 -0.69
CA ASP A 101 -21.30 -13.63 0.24
C ASP A 101 -19.94 -14.01 0.86
N PHE A 102 -18.91 -14.18 0.03
CA PHE A 102 -17.56 -14.57 0.49
C PHE A 102 -16.90 -13.48 1.34
N LEU A 103 -17.02 -12.22 0.94
CA LEU A 103 -16.57 -11.08 1.72
C LEU A 103 -17.24 -11.06 3.11
N SER A 104 -18.55 -11.30 3.17
CA SER A 104 -19.29 -11.27 4.43
C SER A 104 -18.86 -12.39 5.37
N TYR A 105 -18.58 -13.59 4.86
CA TYR A 105 -17.97 -14.65 5.67
C TYR A 105 -16.59 -14.26 6.19
N ALA A 106 -15.74 -13.66 5.34
CA ALA A 106 -14.45 -13.14 5.76
C ALA A 106 -14.58 -12.07 6.86
N VAL A 107 -15.52 -11.13 6.73
CA VAL A 107 -15.82 -10.10 7.73
C VAL A 107 -16.23 -10.71 9.07
N ILE A 108 -17.07 -11.75 9.06
CA ILE A 108 -17.46 -12.47 10.27
C ILE A 108 -16.22 -13.11 10.92
N SER A 109 -15.43 -13.86 10.15
CA SER A 109 -14.25 -14.57 10.64
C SER A 109 -13.23 -13.61 11.26
N VAL A 110 -12.84 -12.55 10.55
CA VAL A 110 -11.82 -11.61 11.06
C VAL A 110 -12.28 -10.84 12.28
N SER A 111 -13.57 -10.49 12.34
CA SER A 111 -14.15 -9.79 13.48
C SER A 111 -14.22 -10.70 14.72
N ALA A 112 -14.64 -11.95 14.53
CA ALA A 112 -14.67 -12.95 15.61
C ALA A 112 -13.26 -13.20 16.17
N ILE A 113 -12.26 -13.39 15.28
CA ILE A 113 -10.86 -13.57 15.70
C ILE A 113 -10.34 -12.33 16.44
N ALA A 114 -10.69 -11.12 16.00
CA ALA A 114 -10.28 -9.89 16.69
C ALA A 114 -10.85 -9.82 18.12
N ILE A 115 -12.12 -10.17 18.30
CA ILE A 115 -12.76 -10.18 19.63
C ILE A 115 -12.12 -11.25 20.52
N ILE A 116 -11.89 -12.46 19.99
CA ILE A 116 -11.18 -13.55 20.70
C ILE A 116 -9.77 -13.09 21.10
N GLN A 117 -9.04 -12.40 20.21
CA GLN A 117 -7.73 -11.83 20.52
C GLN A 117 -7.82 -10.84 21.68
N LYS A 118 -8.82 -9.94 21.73
CA LYS A 118 -8.97 -9.01 22.86
C LYS A 118 -9.22 -9.77 24.17
N ILE A 119 -10.12 -10.74 24.17
CA ILE A 119 -10.41 -11.56 25.35
C ILE A 119 -9.13 -12.26 25.82
N TYR A 120 -8.37 -12.83 24.90
CA TYR A 120 -7.10 -13.49 25.20
C TYR A 120 -6.07 -12.52 25.81
N PHE A 121 -5.90 -11.32 25.25
CA PHE A 121 -5.02 -10.30 25.82
C PHE A 121 -5.44 -9.89 27.24
N LEU A 122 -6.74 -9.78 27.50
CA LEU A 122 -7.28 -9.46 28.82
C LEU A 122 -7.06 -10.61 29.83
N LEU A 123 -7.34 -11.85 29.44
CA LEU A 123 -7.23 -13.02 30.32
C LEU A 123 -5.78 -13.33 30.73
N PHE A 124 -4.84 -13.17 29.80
CA PHE A 124 -3.44 -13.54 30.01
C PHE A 124 -2.50 -12.35 30.23
N SER A 125 -3.04 -11.13 30.33
CA SER A 125 -2.26 -9.88 30.51
C SER A 125 -1.10 -9.75 29.51
N LEU A 126 -1.32 -10.22 28.28
CA LEU A 126 -0.30 -10.23 27.24
C LEU A 126 -0.23 -8.87 26.56
N ASN A 127 0.95 -8.26 26.57
CA ASN A 127 1.23 -7.11 25.73
C ASN A 127 1.53 -7.57 24.31
N SER A 128 0.59 -7.29 23.40
CA SER A 128 0.86 -7.42 21.97
C SER A 128 1.91 -6.39 21.53
N SER A 129 2.55 -6.60 20.39
CA SER A 129 3.44 -5.61 19.74
C SER A 129 2.75 -4.28 19.43
N PHE A 130 1.43 -4.21 19.60
CA PHE A 130 0.60 -3.02 19.40
C PHE A 130 -0.12 -2.60 20.68
N ALA A 131 0.50 -2.79 21.86
CA ALA A 131 -0.03 -2.33 23.16
C ALA A 131 -1.45 -2.85 23.47
N GLY A 132 -1.73 -4.11 23.16
CA GLY A 132 -3.03 -4.74 23.44
C GLY A 132 -4.14 -4.43 22.43
N ARG A 133 -3.81 -3.74 21.33
CA ARG A 133 -4.71 -3.53 20.18
C ARG A 133 -4.84 -4.82 19.37
N VAL A 134 -6.06 -5.10 18.90
CA VAL A 134 -6.35 -6.29 18.09
C VAL A 134 -5.99 -6.07 16.63
N TYR A 135 -5.54 -7.12 15.96
CA TYR A 135 -5.13 -7.07 14.55
C TYR A 135 -5.64 -8.25 13.72
N SER A 136 -6.36 -9.19 14.35
CA SER A 136 -6.90 -10.40 13.73
C SER A 136 -5.82 -11.17 12.96
N THR A 137 -6.16 -11.76 11.82
CA THR A 137 -5.22 -12.35 10.87
C THR A 137 -4.57 -11.34 9.93
N LEU A 138 -4.96 -10.06 10.01
CA LEU A 138 -4.46 -8.99 9.11
C LEU A 138 -3.13 -8.38 9.57
N GLY A 139 -2.62 -8.79 10.75
CA GLY A 139 -1.26 -8.53 11.21
C GLY A 139 -0.94 -7.07 11.56
N ASN A 140 -1.92 -6.17 11.45
CA ASN A 140 -1.81 -4.78 11.90
C ASN A 140 -3.22 -4.23 12.26
N PRO A 141 -3.38 -3.52 13.40
CA PRO A 141 -4.67 -2.96 13.78
C PRO A 141 -5.26 -1.98 12.75
N ASN A 142 -4.42 -1.17 12.08
CA ASN A 142 -4.86 -0.23 11.05
C ASN A 142 -5.36 -0.96 9.79
N PHE A 143 -4.79 -2.13 9.47
CA PHE A 143 -5.25 -2.94 8.33
C PHE A 143 -6.57 -3.63 8.64
N LEU A 144 -6.72 -4.17 9.85
CA LEU A 144 -7.98 -4.71 10.34
C LEU A 144 -9.08 -3.64 10.28
N SER A 145 -8.81 -2.47 10.86
CA SER A 145 -9.79 -1.40 10.95
C SER A 145 -10.19 -0.85 9.58
N SER A 146 -9.22 -0.63 8.68
CA SER A 146 -9.46 -0.23 7.28
C SER A 146 -10.32 -1.26 6.54
N TYR A 147 -9.95 -2.55 6.61
CA TYR A 147 -10.68 -3.62 5.95
C TYR A 147 -12.14 -3.70 6.43
N LEU A 148 -12.36 -3.63 7.75
CA LEU A 148 -13.70 -3.67 8.33
C LEU A 148 -14.50 -2.40 8.01
N LEU A 149 -13.90 -1.22 8.11
CA LEU A 149 -14.55 0.05 7.83
C LEU A 149 -15.08 0.11 6.38
N ILE A 150 -14.25 -0.29 5.41
CA ILE A 150 -14.62 -0.26 3.99
C ILE A 150 -15.69 -1.30 3.66
N SER A 151 -15.58 -2.50 4.24
CA SER A 151 -16.54 -3.59 4.01
C SER A 151 -17.85 -3.41 4.78
N PHE A 152 -17.88 -2.62 5.85
CA PHE A 152 -19.03 -2.50 6.76
C PHE A 152 -20.35 -2.14 6.05
N PRO A 153 -20.41 -1.17 5.12
CA PRO A 153 -21.66 -0.85 4.43
C PRO A 153 -22.16 -1.98 3.52
N LEU A 154 -21.25 -2.71 2.86
CA LEU A 154 -21.59 -3.88 2.06
C LEU A 154 -22.03 -5.05 2.96
N PHE A 155 -21.42 -5.21 4.13
CA PHE A 155 -21.82 -6.20 5.11
C PHE A 155 -23.24 -5.94 5.63
N ILE A 156 -23.60 -4.68 5.91
CA ILE A 156 -24.98 -4.30 6.23
C ILE A 156 -25.92 -4.72 5.09
N TYR A 157 -25.59 -4.38 3.84
CA TYR A 157 -26.42 -4.78 2.69
C TYR A 157 -26.66 -6.31 2.64
N TRP A 158 -25.60 -7.09 2.90
CA TRP A 158 -25.69 -8.53 2.95
C TRP A 158 -26.54 -9.05 4.12
N THR A 159 -26.38 -8.49 5.33
CA THR A 159 -27.16 -8.90 6.50
C THR A 159 -28.64 -8.56 6.34
N GLU A 160 -28.98 -7.44 5.69
CA GLU A 160 -30.36 -7.11 5.33
C GLU A 160 -30.94 -8.15 4.37
N LYS A 161 -30.22 -8.43 3.28
CA LYS A 161 -30.66 -9.37 2.23
C LYS A 161 -30.85 -10.80 2.75
N LYS A 162 -30.02 -11.24 3.71
CA LYS A 162 -30.06 -12.60 4.27
C LYS A 162 -30.87 -12.70 5.58
N ASN A 163 -31.51 -11.62 6.02
CA ASN A 163 -32.19 -11.53 7.32
C ASN A 163 -31.28 -11.89 8.53
N LYS A 164 -30.04 -11.39 8.51
CA LYS A 164 -29.00 -11.62 9.52
C LYS A 164 -28.53 -10.33 10.22
N ARG A 165 -29.42 -9.35 10.38
CA ARG A 165 -29.11 -8.04 11.00
C ARG A 165 -28.49 -8.15 12.40
N TYR A 166 -28.70 -9.25 13.12
CA TYR A 166 -28.08 -9.52 14.41
C TYR A 166 -26.54 -9.67 14.35
N LEU A 167 -25.95 -9.90 13.16
CA LEU A 167 -24.49 -9.99 12.97
C LEU A 167 -23.81 -8.63 12.82
N THR A 168 -24.56 -7.56 12.56
CA THR A 168 -24.04 -6.22 12.27
C THR A 168 -23.16 -5.62 13.39
N PRO A 169 -23.42 -5.84 14.69
CA PRO A 169 -22.56 -5.34 15.76
C PRO A 169 -21.14 -5.93 15.76
N LEU A 170 -20.93 -7.09 15.13
CA LEU A 170 -19.66 -7.83 15.18
C LEU A 170 -18.48 -7.04 14.56
N PRO A 171 -18.53 -6.62 13.27
CA PRO A 171 -17.47 -5.80 12.70
C PRO A 171 -17.34 -4.42 13.35
N TYR A 172 -18.44 -3.84 13.84
CA TYR A 172 -18.42 -2.57 14.58
C TYR A 172 -17.57 -2.70 15.86
N ALA A 173 -17.79 -3.73 16.66
CA ALA A 173 -17.00 -4.00 17.86
C ALA A 173 -15.52 -4.22 17.53
N ALA A 174 -15.21 -5.00 16.49
CA ALA A 174 -13.83 -5.23 16.07
C ALA A 174 -13.12 -3.95 15.60
N ILE A 175 -13.82 -3.01 14.93
CA ILE A 175 -13.27 -1.69 14.59
C ILE A 175 -12.90 -0.92 15.87
N LEU A 176 -13.78 -0.88 16.87
CA LEU A 176 -13.51 -0.18 18.13
C LEU A 176 -12.33 -0.81 18.89
N LEU A 177 -12.29 -2.15 18.98
CA LEU A 177 -11.22 -2.89 19.66
C LEU A 177 -9.85 -2.75 18.97
N SER A 178 -9.83 -2.38 17.69
CA SER A 178 -8.58 -2.05 16.99
C SER A 178 -7.95 -0.76 17.47
N GLU A 179 -8.72 0.09 18.18
CA GLU A 179 -8.30 1.39 18.73
C GLU A 179 -7.59 2.27 17.67
N THR A 180 -8.05 2.17 16.43
CA THR A 180 -7.48 2.92 15.30
C THR A 180 -8.22 4.25 15.15
N ALA A 181 -7.64 5.33 15.68
CA ALA A 181 -8.26 6.66 15.68
C ALA A 181 -8.78 7.10 14.30
N GLY A 182 -8.01 6.87 13.23
CA GLY A 182 -8.42 7.24 11.86
C GLY A 182 -9.71 6.55 11.41
N SER A 183 -9.85 5.25 11.69
CA SER A 183 -11.03 4.48 11.31
C SER A 183 -12.23 4.76 12.21
N ILE A 184 -12.01 5.02 13.51
CA ILE A 184 -13.06 5.46 14.44
C ILE A 184 -13.62 6.83 14.01
N LEU A 185 -12.76 7.77 13.64
CA LEU A 185 -13.18 9.08 13.13
C LEU A 185 -13.95 8.96 11.82
N ALA A 186 -13.53 8.07 10.91
CA ALA A 186 -14.23 7.81 9.65
C ALA A 186 -15.58 7.09 9.85
N LEU A 187 -15.76 6.37 10.96
CA LEU A 187 -17.02 5.69 11.29
C LEU A 187 -18.14 6.66 11.64
N ILE A 188 -17.84 7.80 12.26
CA ILE A 188 -18.83 8.82 12.65
C ILE A 188 -19.65 9.34 11.45
N PRO A 189 -19.04 9.91 10.38
CA PRO A 189 -19.79 10.36 9.20
C PRO A 189 -20.45 9.18 8.46
N LEU A 190 -19.88 7.97 8.53
CA LEU A 190 -20.48 6.78 7.95
C LEU A 190 -21.77 6.36 8.68
N LEU A 191 -21.78 6.36 10.01
CA LEU A 191 -22.99 6.07 10.79
C LEU A 191 -24.06 7.17 10.61
N ALA A 192 -23.64 8.43 10.51
CA ALA A 192 -24.54 9.54 10.20
C ALA A 192 -25.24 9.33 8.85
N LEU A 193 -24.50 8.88 7.82
CA LEU A 193 -25.07 8.54 6.50
C LEU A 193 -26.22 7.52 6.62
N PHE A 194 -26.01 6.44 7.38
CA PHE A 194 -27.04 5.42 7.59
C PHE A 194 -28.24 5.94 8.39
N PHE A 195 -27.99 6.70 9.46
CA PHE A 195 -29.05 7.31 10.27
C PHE A 195 -29.96 8.24 9.46
N PHE A 196 -29.40 9.09 8.58
CA PHE A 196 -30.19 9.99 7.76
C PHE A 196 -30.96 9.29 6.64
N LYS A 197 -30.42 8.18 6.11
CA LYS A 197 -31.16 7.33 5.15
C LYS A 197 -32.42 6.75 5.77
N GLU A 198 -32.34 6.21 6.98
CA GLU A 198 -33.50 5.61 7.67
C GLU A 198 -34.62 6.62 7.93
N LYS A 199 -34.29 7.89 8.19
CA LYS A 199 -35.29 8.95 8.43
C LYS A 199 -35.99 9.46 7.16
N GLY A 200 -35.77 8.86 5.99
CA GLY A 200 -36.42 9.27 4.73
C GLY A 200 -36.09 10.69 4.28
N LYS A 201 -35.11 11.35 4.92
CA LYS A 201 -34.63 12.68 4.53
C LYS A 201 -33.72 12.50 3.30
N ASN A 202 -34.33 12.29 2.14
CA ASN A 202 -33.69 12.18 0.83
C ASN A 202 -32.95 13.46 0.38
N LYS A 203 -32.82 14.46 1.24
CA LYS A 203 -31.86 15.56 1.04
C LYS A 203 -30.46 15.03 1.35
N LEU A 204 -29.90 14.33 0.35
CA LEU A 204 -28.51 13.87 0.23
C LEU A 204 -27.45 14.97 0.45
N SER A 205 -27.85 16.20 0.79
CA SER A 205 -26.99 17.37 0.88
C SER A 205 -26.07 17.36 2.09
N LEU A 206 -26.51 16.88 3.27
CA LEU A 206 -25.70 17.02 4.48
C LEU A 206 -24.44 16.12 4.49
N PRO A 207 -24.51 14.82 4.14
CA PRO A 207 -23.31 13.97 4.09
C PRO A 207 -22.40 14.25 2.89
N ALA A 208 -22.97 14.68 1.77
CA ALA A 208 -22.21 15.17 0.61
C ALA A 208 -21.53 16.54 0.86
N LEU A 209 -21.98 17.29 1.88
CA LEU A 209 -21.31 18.48 2.41
C LEU A 209 -20.24 18.14 3.46
N LEU A 210 -20.43 17.06 4.22
CA LEU A 210 -19.45 16.60 5.22
C LEU A 210 -18.16 16.10 4.59
N PHE A 211 -18.18 15.50 3.39
CA PHE A 211 -16.95 15.07 2.71
C PHE A 211 -16.06 16.24 2.26
N PRO A 212 -16.56 17.27 1.54
CA PRO A 212 -15.83 18.51 1.29
C PRO A 212 -15.39 19.20 2.57
N LEU A 213 -16.22 19.21 3.62
CA LEU A 213 -15.86 19.81 4.91
C LEU A 213 -14.73 19.03 5.61
N HIS A 214 -14.76 17.70 5.60
CA HIS A 214 -13.68 16.87 6.13
C HIS A 214 -12.40 17.11 5.32
N LEU A 215 -12.51 17.10 3.98
CA LEU A 215 -11.41 17.41 3.06
C LEU A 215 -10.86 18.83 3.28
N LEU A 216 -11.73 19.82 3.52
CA LEU A 216 -11.37 21.20 3.85
C LEU A 216 -10.71 21.33 5.23
N ILE A 217 -11.16 20.58 6.23
CA ILE A 217 -10.52 20.52 7.56
C ILE A 217 -9.12 19.92 7.44
N ILE A 218 -8.94 18.90 6.60
CA ILE A 218 -7.64 18.28 6.35
C ILE A 218 -6.74 19.20 5.54
N ILE A 219 -7.27 19.85 4.49
CA ILE A 219 -6.57 20.86 3.70
C ILE A 219 -6.16 22.02 4.61
N ALA A 220 -7.08 22.54 5.42
CA ALA A 220 -6.78 23.56 6.42
C ALA A 220 -5.70 23.08 7.39
N ALA A 221 -5.78 21.87 7.93
CA ALA A 221 -4.76 21.29 8.80
C ALA A 221 -3.39 21.08 8.12
N LEU A 222 -3.35 20.86 6.80
CA LEU A 222 -2.11 20.80 6.01
C LEU A 222 -1.46 22.18 5.85
N PHE A 223 -2.23 23.27 5.91
CA PHE A 223 -1.77 24.65 5.70
C PHE A 223 -1.67 25.49 6.99
N THR A 224 -2.37 25.13 8.06
CA THR A 224 -2.25 25.75 9.39
C THR A 224 -1.14 25.05 10.16
N THR A 225 0.10 25.38 9.82
CA THR A 225 1.30 24.89 10.47
C THR A 225 1.45 25.48 11.87
N ASP A 226 0.78 24.89 12.86
CA ASP A 226 1.20 24.91 14.27
C ASP A 226 0.58 23.72 15.04
N ILE A 227 0.66 22.52 14.46
CA ILE A 227 0.11 21.32 15.10
C ILE A 227 1.12 20.82 16.15
N SER A 228 1.08 21.47 17.31
CA SER A 228 1.65 21.00 18.56
C SER A 228 0.89 19.78 19.11
N SER A 229 0.56 18.78 18.27
CA SER A 229 0.03 17.52 18.79
C SER A 229 1.11 16.86 19.64
N LYS A 230 0.86 16.75 20.95
CA LYS A 230 1.70 15.98 21.87
C LYS A 230 1.84 14.52 21.45
N GLU A 231 0.89 14.00 20.66
CA GLU A 231 0.92 12.62 20.16
C GLU A 231 1.92 12.42 19.00
N MET A 232 2.82 11.46 19.18
CA MET A 232 3.86 11.06 18.22
C MET A 232 3.26 10.58 16.89
N SER A 233 2.19 9.78 16.92
CA SER A 233 1.58 9.16 15.75
C SER A 233 0.98 10.17 14.77
N VAL A 234 0.38 11.24 15.30
CA VAL A 234 -0.18 12.35 14.52
C VAL A 234 0.96 13.15 13.87
N ARG A 235 1.99 13.46 14.66
CA ARG A 235 3.18 14.18 14.19
C ARG A 235 3.89 13.46 13.05
N GLU A 236 4.07 12.14 13.18
CA GLU A 236 4.66 11.29 12.14
C GLU A 236 3.86 11.30 10.84
N ARG A 237 2.53 11.36 10.90
CA ARG A 237 1.67 11.45 9.70
C ARG A 237 1.84 12.78 8.98
N PHE A 238 1.74 13.90 9.70
CA PHE A 238 1.93 15.23 9.10
C PHE A 238 3.33 15.40 8.50
N PHE A 239 4.35 14.86 9.16
CA PHE A 239 5.70 14.80 8.61
C PHE A 239 5.72 14.06 7.26
N LYS A 240 5.17 12.84 7.19
CA LYS A 240 5.10 12.06 5.95
C LYS A 240 4.29 12.78 4.86
N TRP A 241 3.19 13.44 5.23
CA TRP A 241 2.36 14.22 4.31
C TRP A 241 3.12 15.38 3.69
N LYS A 242 3.80 16.19 4.51
CA LYS A 242 4.64 17.29 4.04
C LYS A 242 5.77 16.78 3.14
N VAL A 243 6.40 15.64 3.46
CA VAL A 243 7.40 15.03 2.58
C VAL A 243 6.81 14.66 1.21
N GLY A 244 5.61 14.08 1.18
CA GLY A 244 4.90 13.81 -0.08
C GLY A 244 4.61 15.06 -0.90
N VAL A 245 4.25 16.17 -0.24
CA VAL A 245 4.05 17.47 -0.88
C VAL A 245 5.37 18.02 -1.44
N GLU A 246 6.50 17.86 -0.74
CA GLU A 246 7.81 18.28 -1.25
C GLU A 246 8.24 17.47 -2.49
N ILE A 247 7.92 16.19 -2.56
CA ILE A 247 8.13 15.37 -3.77
C ILE A 247 7.29 15.92 -4.92
N LEU A 248 6.02 16.23 -4.67
CA LEU A 248 5.11 16.79 -5.68
C LEU A 248 5.59 18.15 -6.20
N LYS A 249 6.05 19.05 -5.31
CA LYS A 249 6.57 20.37 -5.69
C LYS A 249 7.75 20.27 -6.66
N ASP A 250 8.62 19.30 -6.46
CA ASP A 250 9.78 19.05 -7.31
C ASP A 250 9.38 18.43 -8.67
N ARG A 251 8.30 17.63 -8.69
CA ARG A 251 7.83 16.90 -9.88
C ARG A 251 6.30 16.98 -10.05
N PRO A 252 5.74 18.15 -10.41
CA PRO A 252 4.30 18.39 -10.33
C PRO A 252 3.47 17.62 -11.36
N VAL A 253 4.02 17.33 -12.54
CA VAL A 253 3.25 16.76 -13.66
C VAL A 253 3.11 15.25 -13.56
N LEU A 254 4.24 14.53 -13.46
CA LEU A 254 4.30 13.06 -13.48
C LEU A 254 4.73 12.45 -12.14
N GLY A 255 5.04 13.25 -11.12
CA GLY A 255 5.51 12.77 -9.83
C GLY A 255 6.88 12.09 -9.91
N ALA A 256 7.22 11.31 -8.88
CA ALA A 256 8.46 10.54 -8.80
C ALA A 256 8.40 9.18 -9.52
N GLY A 257 7.34 8.93 -10.30
CA GLY A 257 7.00 7.62 -10.87
C GLY A 257 6.24 6.74 -9.87
N TRP A 258 5.38 5.85 -10.38
CA TRP A 258 4.63 4.89 -9.55
C TRP A 258 5.58 4.06 -8.67
N GLY A 259 5.37 4.11 -7.36
CA GLY A 259 6.26 3.52 -6.35
C GLY A 259 7.48 4.36 -5.98
N GLY A 260 7.68 5.51 -6.62
CA GLY A 260 8.84 6.39 -6.47
C GLY A 260 8.98 7.01 -5.07
N VAL A 261 7.91 7.08 -4.28
CA VAL A 261 8.01 7.47 -2.86
C VAL A 261 8.91 6.51 -2.09
N LYS A 262 8.80 5.18 -2.33
CA LYS A 262 9.66 4.18 -1.68
C LYS A 262 11.14 4.48 -1.91
N SER A 263 11.49 4.91 -3.12
CA SER A 263 12.86 5.20 -3.52
C SER A 263 13.34 6.55 -3.00
N ASN A 264 12.50 7.58 -3.06
CA ASN A 264 12.93 8.97 -2.90
C ASN A 264 12.62 9.59 -1.52
N PHE A 265 11.77 8.97 -0.68
CA PHE A 265 11.29 9.57 0.58
C PHE A 265 12.40 10.20 1.43
N ALA A 266 13.50 9.46 1.63
CA ALA A 266 14.60 9.93 2.48
C ALA A 266 15.29 11.20 1.95
N LEU A 267 15.30 11.43 0.63
CA LEU A 267 15.93 12.61 0.02
C LEU A 267 15.17 13.91 0.33
N TYR A 268 13.85 13.83 0.55
CA TYR A 268 13.00 14.99 0.79
C TYR A 268 12.73 15.22 2.28
N GLN A 269 12.94 14.20 3.12
CA GLN A 269 12.61 14.25 4.53
C GLN A 269 13.27 15.42 5.27
N ASN A 270 14.52 15.74 4.92
CA ASN A 270 15.30 16.79 5.59
C ASN A 270 14.77 18.20 5.36
N LYS A 271 14.07 18.45 4.24
CA LYS A 271 13.44 19.74 3.96
C LYS A 271 12.34 20.08 4.95
N VAL A 272 11.77 19.06 5.58
CA VAL A 272 10.52 19.14 6.36
C VAL A 272 10.76 18.84 7.84
N LYS A 273 11.75 18.01 8.14
CA LYS A 273 11.93 17.37 9.45
C LYS A 273 12.17 18.35 10.61
N ARG A 274 12.82 19.49 10.36
CA ARG A 274 13.09 20.52 11.38
C ARG A 274 11.81 20.99 12.08
N ASP A 275 10.69 20.95 11.38
CA ASP A 275 9.37 21.33 11.90
C ASP A 275 8.79 20.30 12.90
N PHE A 276 9.29 19.05 12.93
CA PHE A 276 8.64 17.94 13.64
C PHE A 276 9.49 17.25 14.72
N GLN A 277 10.81 17.49 14.78
CA GLN A 277 11.71 16.87 15.78
C GLN A 277 11.64 15.33 15.82
N LEU A 278 11.40 14.66 14.68
CA LEU A 278 11.31 13.20 14.58
C LEU A 278 12.67 12.57 14.27
N LYS A 279 12.82 11.25 14.41
CA LYS A 279 13.99 10.51 13.86
C LYS A 279 13.83 10.33 12.35
N SER A 280 14.95 10.16 11.62
CA SER A 280 14.88 9.87 10.19
C SER A 280 14.26 8.50 9.97
N THR A 281 13.49 8.37 8.91
CA THR A 281 12.89 7.09 8.55
C THR A 281 13.08 6.82 7.07
N SER A 282 13.23 5.55 6.74
CA SER A 282 13.03 5.09 5.38
C SER A 282 11.60 4.57 5.34
N GLU A 283 10.65 5.46 5.07
CA GLU A 283 9.24 5.14 4.92
C GLU A 283 8.90 4.87 3.44
N SER A 284 7.90 4.03 3.19
CA SER A 284 7.44 3.70 1.83
C SER A 284 5.99 4.13 1.58
N LYS A 285 5.28 4.56 2.64
CA LYS A 285 3.87 4.95 2.62
C LYS A 285 3.68 6.29 3.32
N ILE A 286 3.04 7.24 2.63
CA ILE A 286 2.75 8.58 3.17
C ILE A 286 1.61 8.56 4.19
N HIS A 287 0.83 7.47 4.28
CA HIS A 287 -0.35 7.39 5.15
C HIS A 287 -1.45 8.40 4.78
N ASN A 288 -1.55 8.67 3.48
CA ASN A 288 -2.62 9.39 2.81
C ASN A 288 -2.51 9.08 1.31
N ASP A 289 -3.48 8.35 0.77
CA ASP A 289 -3.43 7.90 -0.63
C ASP A 289 -3.48 9.06 -1.62
N TYR A 290 -4.17 10.15 -1.30
CA TYR A 290 -4.24 11.30 -2.20
C TYR A 290 -2.86 11.94 -2.36
N ILE A 291 -2.14 12.15 -1.25
CA ILE A 291 -0.78 12.68 -1.28
C ILE A 291 0.19 11.66 -1.87
N GLN A 292 0.04 10.37 -1.57
CA GLN A 292 0.84 9.31 -2.17
C GLN A 292 0.70 9.29 -3.70
N ILE A 293 -0.52 9.30 -4.22
CA ILE A 293 -0.80 9.27 -5.66
C ILE A 293 -0.29 10.55 -6.32
N MET A 294 -0.45 11.71 -5.69
CA MET A 294 0.15 12.96 -6.19
C MET A 294 1.68 12.88 -6.24
N ALA A 295 2.34 12.41 -5.17
CA ALA A 295 3.79 12.31 -5.12
C ALA A 295 4.36 11.33 -6.17
N GLU A 296 3.60 10.31 -6.55
CA GLU A 296 4.08 9.26 -7.47
C GLU A 296 3.65 9.45 -8.92
N SER A 297 2.47 10.00 -9.17
CA SER A 297 1.91 10.15 -10.52
C SER A 297 1.66 11.61 -10.93
N GLY A 298 2.00 12.55 -10.05
CA GLY A 298 1.78 13.98 -10.23
C GLY A 298 0.32 14.39 -10.15
N LEU A 299 0.05 15.66 -10.46
CA LEU A 299 -1.29 16.22 -10.47
C LEU A 299 -2.19 15.56 -11.51
N ALA A 300 -1.62 15.11 -12.65
CA ALA A 300 -2.38 14.46 -13.71
C ALA A 300 -2.96 13.11 -13.23
N GLY A 301 -2.12 12.23 -12.68
CA GLY A 301 -2.57 10.94 -12.15
C GLY A 301 -3.55 11.10 -10.97
N ALA A 302 -3.30 12.07 -10.08
CA ALA A 302 -4.22 12.38 -8.99
C ALA A 302 -5.59 12.89 -9.49
N ALA A 303 -5.62 13.74 -10.52
CA ALA A 303 -6.86 14.22 -11.12
C ALA A 303 -7.66 13.06 -11.75
N ALA A 304 -7.00 12.13 -12.46
CA ALA A 304 -7.67 10.95 -13.00
C ALA A 304 -8.21 10.02 -11.90
N TYR A 305 -7.46 9.86 -10.80
CA TYR A 305 -7.91 9.10 -9.64
C TYR A 305 -9.17 9.71 -9.01
N LEU A 306 -9.17 11.01 -8.75
CA LEU A 306 -10.34 11.72 -8.22
C LEU A 306 -11.51 11.65 -9.20
N TRP A 307 -11.25 11.78 -10.51
CA TRP A 307 -12.28 11.66 -11.53
C TRP A 307 -12.93 10.26 -11.53
N LEU A 308 -12.13 9.19 -11.36
CA LEU A 308 -12.64 7.83 -11.21
C LEU A 308 -13.53 7.70 -9.98
N LEU A 309 -13.07 8.12 -8.81
CA LEU A 309 -13.81 8.01 -7.55
C LEU A 309 -15.10 8.85 -7.55
N ILE A 310 -15.04 10.10 -8.02
CA ILE A 310 -16.21 10.99 -8.11
C ILE A 310 -17.21 10.42 -9.11
N SER A 311 -16.76 9.92 -10.27
CA SER A 311 -17.65 9.27 -11.24
C SER A 311 -18.37 8.06 -10.62
N ALA A 312 -17.65 7.24 -9.85
CA ALA A 312 -18.21 6.11 -9.16
C ALA A 312 -19.21 6.53 -8.07
N LEU A 313 -18.92 7.56 -7.26
CA LEU A 313 -19.85 8.10 -6.26
C LEU A 313 -21.16 8.58 -6.91
N LEU A 314 -21.05 9.35 -8.00
CA LEU A 314 -22.21 9.91 -8.71
C LEU A 314 -23.08 8.83 -9.36
N LEU A 315 -22.48 7.71 -9.76
CA LEU A 315 -23.16 6.53 -10.25
C LEU A 315 -23.86 5.77 -9.11
N LEU A 316 -23.11 5.41 -8.07
CA LEU A 316 -23.56 4.56 -6.97
C LEU A 316 -24.66 5.22 -6.14
N ARG A 317 -24.61 6.55 -5.92
CA ARG A 317 -25.67 7.26 -5.17
C ARG A 317 -27.07 7.04 -5.74
N LYS A 318 -27.18 6.79 -7.05
CA LYS A 318 -28.45 6.55 -7.75
C LYS A 318 -28.82 5.06 -7.82
N LYS A 319 -27.88 4.16 -7.57
CA LYS A 319 -27.98 2.73 -7.88
C LYS A 319 -27.98 1.85 -6.64
N ASN A 320 -27.00 2.04 -5.76
CA ASN A 320 -26.85 1.23 -4.56
C ASN A 320 -26.25 2.09 -3.45
N PHE A 321 -27.08 2.45 -2.47
CA PHE A 321 -26.66 3.27 -1.33
C PHE A 321 -25.54 2.62 -0.51
N HIS A 322 -25.56 1.30 -0.35
CA HIS A 322 -24.57 0.61 0.47
C HIS A 322 -23.20 0.61 -0.20
N ALA A 323 -23.15 0.38 -1.51
CA ALA A 323 -21.91 0.53 -2.28
C ALA A 323 -21.44 2.00 -2.33
N PHE A 324 -22.36 2.96 -2.42
CA PHE A 324 -22.04 4.38 -2.27
C PHE A 324 -21.39 4.69 -0.91
N ALA A 325 -21.97 4.21 0.18
CA ALA A 325 -21.43 4.36 1.52
C ALA A 325 -20.08 3.65 1.70
N ALA A 326 -19.89 2.47 1.08
CA ALA A 326 -18.61 1.76 1.06
C ALA A 326 -17.52 2.55 0.32
N LEU A 327 -17.86 3.21 -0.78
CA LEU A 327 -16.94 4.09 -1.49
C LEU A 327 -16.56 5.32 -0.65
N ILE A 328 -17.51 5.91 0.08
CA ILE A 328 -17.21 6.98 1.04
C ILE A 328 -16.29 6.47 2.14
N ALA A 329 -16.55 5.29 2.70
CA ALA A 329 -15.69 4.68 3.72
C ALA A 329 -14.25 4.48 3.20
N PHE A 330 -14.09 4.00 1.96
CA PHE A 330 -12.79 3.89 1.28
C PHE A 330 -12.09 5.25 1.15
N MET A 331 -12.83 6.28 0.74
CA MET A 331 -12.29 7.63 0.56
C MET A 331 -11.92 8.32 1.88
N LEU A 332 -12.65 8.05 2.96
CA LEU A 332 -12.34 8.54 4.30
C LEU A 332 -11.11 7.83 4.88
N ASP A 333 -11.02 6.50 4.73
CA ASP A 333 -9.83 5.74 5.15
C ASP A 333 -8.57 6.21 4.40
N SER A 334 -8.71 6.50 3.09
CA SER A 334 -7.63 7.04 2.23
C SER A 334 -7.00 8.35 2.72
N VAL A 335 -7.68 9.11 3.58
CA VAL A 335 -7.12 10.34 4.16
C VAL A 335 -6.01 10.04 5.16
N THR A 336 -6.21 9.05 6.02
CA THR A 336 -5.34 8.80 7.18
C THR A 336 -4.59 7.47 7.08
N ASN A 337 -4.82 6.76 5.98
CA ASN A 337 -4.32 5.43 5.70
C ASN A 337 -4.02 5.30 4.20
N PHE A 338 -3.73 4.08 3.75
CA PHE A 338 -3.28 3.80 2.39
C PHE A 338 -3.95 2.57 1.75
N PRO A 339 -5.29 2.48 1.68
CA PRO A 339 -5.98 1.34 1.11
C PRO A 339 -5.62 1.04 -0.38
N MET A 340 -5.21 2.03 -1.18
CA MET A 340 -4.73 1.83 -2.56
C MET A 340 -3.40 1.07 -2.61
N GLU A 341 -2.60 1.18 -1.55
CA GLU A 341 -1.30 0.52 -1.42
C GLU A 341 -1.41 -0.89 -0.84
N LEU A 342 -2.62 -1.31 -0.47
CA LEU A 342 -2.93 -2.60 0.13
C LEU A 342 -3.82 -3.40 -0.81
N PRO A 343 -3.33 -4.45 -1.47
CA PRO A 343 -4.14 -5.33 -2.31
C PRO A 343 -5.46 -5.79 -1.67
N ALA A 344 -5.42 -6.11 -0.37
CA ALA A 344 -6.57 -6.47 0.44
C ALA A 344 -7.69 -5.42 0.44
N SER A 345 -7.33 -4.14 0.53
CA SER A 345 -8.28 -3.02 0.54
C SER A 345 -8.60 -2.56 -0.89
N LEU A 346 -7.64 -2.59 -1.80
CA LEU A 346 -7.83 -2.21 -3.20
C LEU A 346 -8.86 -3.10 -3.91
N MET A 347 -8.96 -4.38 -3.53
CA MET A 347 -9.96 -5.32 -4.05
C MET A 347 -11.41 -4.87 -3.81
N PHE A 348 -11.67 -4.00 -2.84
CA PHE A 348 -13.00 -3.44 -2.64
C PHE A 348 -13.46 -2.58 -3.82
N LEU A 349 -12.57 -1.87 -4.51
CA LEU A 349 -12.97 -0.96 -5.58
C LEU A 349 -13.67 -1.69 -6.74
N PRO A 350 -13.11 -2.76 -7.35
CA PRO A 350 -13.81 -3.53 -8.38
C PRO A 350 -15.19 -4.04 -7.96
N LEU A 351 -15.32 -4.52 -6.70
CA LEU A 351 -16.58 -5.03 -6.17
C LEU A 351 -17.58 -3.89 -5.95
N ILE A 352 -17.17 -2.79 -5.29
CA ILE A 352 -18.00 -1.60 -5.08
C ILE A 352 -18.50 -1.06 -6.43
N PHE A 353 -17.61 -0.95 -7.41
CA PHE A 353 -17.93 -0.46 -8.75
C PHE A 353 -18.95 -1.35 -9.49
N SER A 354 -18.91 -2.67 -9.28
CA SER A 354 -19.86 -3.60 -9.91
C SER A 354 -21.32 -3.35 -9.51
N PHE A 355 -21.59 -2.78 -8.33
CA PHE A 355 -22.95 -2.41 -7.91
C PHE A 355 -23.51 -1.16 -8.61
N GLY A 356 -22.70 -0.48 -9.44
CA GLY A 356 -23.12 0.64 -10.27
C GLY A 356 -23.66 0.22 -11.65
N GLU A 357 -23.52 -1.06 -12.01
CA GLU A 357 -23.85 -1.57 -13.35
C GLU A 357 -25.37 -1.79 -13.56
N LYS A 358 -25.79 -2.04 -14.82
CA LYS A 358 -27.17 -2.43 -15.18
C LYS A 358 -27.21 -3.90 -15.62
N GLU A 359 -28.22 -4.66 -15.19
CA GLU A 359 -28.47 -6.05 -15.63
C GLU A 359 -28.54 -6.27 -17.16
N LYS A 360 -28.96 -5.27 -17.95
CA LYS A 360 -29.33 -5.44 -19.37
C LYS A 360 -28.51 -4.60 -20.37
N GLY A 361 -27.38 -4.02 -19.97
CA GLY A 361 -26.68 -3.00 -20.77
C GLY A 361 -25.19 -3.22 -21.03
N ASP A 362 -24.61 -4.33 -20.57
CA ASP A 362 -23.18 -4.54 -20.76
C ASP A 362 -22.88 -4.90 -22.21
N VAL A 363 -22.08 -4.07 -22.85
CA VAL A 363 -21.44 -4.47 -24.10
C VAL A 363 -20.32 -5.43 -23.74
N LEU A 364 -20.55 -6.71 -24.00
CA LEU A 364 -19.50 -7.72 -24.01
C LEU A 364 -18.60 -7.47 -25.21
N LEU A 365 -17.40 -6.97 -24.95
CA LEU A 365 -16.36 -6.81 -25.95
C LEU A 365 -15.57 -8.09 -26.03
N PHE A 366 -15.55 -8.74 -27.19
CA PHE A 366 -14.66 -9.86 -27.45
C PHE A 366 -13.34 -9.31 -27.99
N PRO A 367 -12.25 -9.35 -27.20
CA PRO A 367 -10.98 -8.81 -27.66
C PRO A 367 -10.47 -9.66 -28.83
N SER A 368 -9.83 -9.02 -29.81
CA SER A 368 -9.22 -9.73 -30.94
C SER A 368 -8.20 -10.77 -30.43
N ALA A 369 -7.93 -11.82 -31.23
CA ALA A 369 -6.93 -12.82 -30.84
C ALA A 369 -5.57 -12.19 -30.44
N PRO A 370 -5.04 -11.17 -31.16
CA PRO A 370 -3.84 -10.45 -30.73
C PRO A 370 -3.98 -9.77 -29.37
N LEU A 371 -5.11 -9.11 -29.10
CA LEU A 371 -5.35 -8.42 -27.83
C LEU A 371 -5.49 -9.42 -26.67
N ARG A 372 -6.15 -10.56 -26.88
CA ARG A 372 -6.22 -11.66 -25.90
C ARG A 372 -4.83 -12.20 -25.56
N ALA A 373 -4.01 -12.44 -26.58
CA ALA A 373 -2.63 -12.88 -26.39
C ALA A 373 -1.79 -11.83 -25.65
N ALA A 374 -1.95 -10.54 -25.97
CA ALA A 374 -1.25 -9.45 -25.29
C ALA A 374 -1.65 -9.34 -23.81
N LEU A 375 -2.95 -9.42 -23.49
CA LEU A 375 -3.45 -9.39 -22.11
C LEU A 375 -2.94 -10.57 -21.29
N ALA A 376 -2.95 -11.77 -21.88
CA ALA A 376 -2.42 -12.97 -21.26
C ALA A 376 -0.90 -12.90 -21.05
N GLY A 377 -0.16 -12.46 -22.08
CA GLY A 377 1.28 -12.26 -22.00
C GLY A 377 1.68 -11.25 -20.93
N LEU A 378 1.01 -10.10 -20.88
CA LEU A 378 1.24 -9.06 -19.87
C LEU A 378 0.94 -9.56 -18.46
N SER A 379 -0.14 -10.31 -18.31
CA SER A 379 -0.54 -10.84 -17.01
C SER A 379 0.38 -11.98 -16.53
N LEU A 380 0.87 -12.84 -17.44
CA LEU A 380 1.92 -13.83 -17.15
C LEU A 380 3.26 -13.16 -16.80
N PHE A 381 3.61 -12.07 -17.49
CA PHE A 381 4.79 -11.27 -17.17
C PHE A 381 4.71 -10.69 -15.76
N PHE A 382 3.58 -10.11 -15.39
CA PHE A 382 3.39 -9.59 -14.03
C PHE A 382 3.33 -10.70 -12.97
N LEU A 383 2.73 -11.85 -13.27
CA LEU A 383 2.77 -13.04 -12.40
C LEU A 383 4.22 -13.48 -12.16
N PHE A 384 5.04 -13.49 -13.20
CA PHE A 384 6.46 -13.83 -13.10
C PHE A 384 7.23 -12.83 -12.22
N ILE A 385 6.95 -11.53 -12.32
CA ILE A 385 7.53 -10.50 -11.44
C ILE A 385 7.15 -10.77 -9.98
N ILE A 386 5.86 -11.01 -9.69
CA ILE A 386 5.38 -11.27 -8.33
C ILE A 386 5.98 -12.56 -7.75
N ALA A 387 6.05 -13.62 -8.55
CA ALA A 387 6.63 -14.90 -8.14
C ALA A 387 8.12 -14.75 -7.80
N LYS A 388 8.87 -14.01 -8.61
CA LYS A 388 10.28 -13.68 -8.35
C LYS A 388 10.46 -12.91 -7.06
N ASP A 389 9.64 -11.90 -6.82
CA ASP A 389 9.68 -11.10 -5.58
C ASP A 389 9.37 -11.96 -4.35
N PHE A 390 8.38 -12.84 -4.46
CA PHE A 390 8.03 -13.80 -3.43
C PHE A 390 9.17 -14.78 -3.10
N SER A 391 9.74 -15.41 -4.12
CA SER A 391 10.90 -16.31 -3.94
C SER A 391 12.12 -15.57 -3.39
N SER A 392 12.34 -14.31 -3.81
CA SER A 392 13.43 -13.48 -3.32
C SER A 392 13.30 -13.21 -1.81
N ASP A 393 12.10 -12.93 -1.30
CA ASP A 393 11.92 -12.66 0.13
C ASP A 393 12.12 -13.89 1.02
N ILE A 394 11.71 -15.07 0.55
CA ILE A 394 11.99 -16.34 1.25
C ILE A 394 13.50 -16.59 1.31
N LEU A 395 14.19 -16.45 0.18
CA LEU A 395 15.65 -16.61 0.13
C LEU A 395 16.36 -15.55 0.98
N ARG A 396 15.82 -14.34 1.03
CA ARG A 396 16.31 -13.28 1.90
C ARG A 396 16.21 -13.68 3.37
N LYS A 397 15.06 -14.24 3.79
CA LYS A 397 14.88 -14.80 5.15
C LYS A 397 15.91 -15.89 5.43
N ASN A 398 16.03 -16.87 4.54
CA ASN A 398 17.00 -17.96 4.67
C ASN A 398 18.43 -17.44 4.82
N GLY A 399 18.78 -16.36 4.12
CA GLY A 399 20.07 -15.70 4.26
C GLY A 399 20.30 -15.12 5.65
N TYR A 400 19.30 -14.44 6.24
CA TYR A 400 19.41 -13.96 7.62
C TYR A 400 19.46 -15.10 8.63
N ASP A 401 18.64 -16.14 8.44
CA ASP A 401 18.64 -17.32 9.32
C ASP A 401 20.01 -18.03 9.29
N SER A 402 20.60 -18.17 8.09
CA SER A 402 21.95 -18.75 7.92
C SER A 402 23.04 -17.86 8.52
N TYR A 403 22.92 -16.54 8.36
CA TYR A 403 23.86 -15.58 8.95
C TYR A 403 23.81 -15.64 10.48
N ALA A 404 22.61 -15.71 11.07
CA ALA A 404 22.43 -15.86 12.51
C ALA A 404 23.00 -17.18 13.04
N ALA A 405 22.98 -18.24 12.22
CA ALA A 405 23.63 -19.52 12.52
C ALA A 405 25.16 -19.52 12.32
N GLY A 406 25.75 -18.40 11.87
CA GLY A 406 27.18 -18.29 11.57
C GLY A 406 27.62 -18.92 10.23
N ASP A 407 26.69 -19.45 9.44
CA ASP A 407 26.98 -20.01 8.12
C ASP A 407 27.00 -18.89 7.05
N PHE A 408 28.09 -18.14 7.05
CA PHE A 408 28.27 -17.00 6.15
C PHE A 408 28.26 -17.38 4.66
N LYS A 409 28.68 -18.62 4.32
CA LYS A 409 28.67 -19.10 2.93
C LYS A 409 27.23 -19.32 2.44
N ARG A 410 26.39 -19.99 3.24
CA ARG A 410 24.97 -20.17 2.89
C ARG A 410 24.21 -18.85 2.93
N ALA A 411 24.54 -17.95 3.85
CA ALA A 411 23.97 -16.61 3.90
C ALA A 411 24.25 -15.84 2.59
N GLU A 412 25.52 -15.83 2.15
CA GLU A 412 25.93 -15.21 0.89
C GLU A 412 25.18 -15.79 -0.30
N ALA A 413 25.16 -17.11 -0.44
CA ALA A 413 24.48 -17.78 -1.55
C ALA A 413 22.97 -17.48 -1.59
N SER A 414 22.32 -17.47 -0.43
CA SER A 414 20.88 -17.19 -0.32
C SER A 414 20.57 -15.73 -0.66
N TRP A 415 21.36 -14.78 -0.16
CA TRP A 415 21.17 -13.37 -0.46
C TRP A 415 21.53 -13.01 -1.91
N LEU A 416 22.57 -13.62 -2.50
CA LEU A 416 22.89 -13.44 -3.92
C LEU A 416 21.74 -13.91 -4.80
N ARG A 417 21.23 -15.13 -4.56
CA ARG A 417 20.09 -15.67 -5.30
C ARG A 417 18.82 -14.82 -5.10
N ALA A 418 18.60 -14.31 -3.89
CA ALA A 418 17.51 -13.38 -3.63
C ALA A 418 17.66 -12.08 -4.46
N HIS A 419 18.86 -11.51 -4.51
CA HIS A 419 19.16 -10.29 -5.27
C HIS A 419 19.01 -10.50 -6.78
N GLU A 420 19.45 -11.63 -7.31
CA GLU A 420 19.30 -12.01 -8.73
C GLU A 420 17.83 -12.19 -9.14
N LEU A 421 17.01 -12.79 -8.27
CA LEU A 421 15.59 -13.02 -8.55
C LEU A 421 14.78 -11.74 -8.55
N SER A 422 15.00 -10.87 -7.55
CA SER A 422 14.28 -9.61 -7.43
C SER A 422 15.21 -8.50 -6.91
N PRO A 423 15.71 -7.61 -7.78
CA PRO A 423 16.52 -6.48 -7.35
C PRO A 423 15.66 -5.39 -6.66
N THR A 424 14.40 -5.64 -6.31
CA THR A 424 13.46 -4.66 -5.72
C THR A 424 13.67 -4.43 -4.22
N SER A 425 14.55 -5.22 -3.59
CA SER A 425 14.84 -5.17 -2.15
C SER A 425 16.23 -4.60 -1.88
N GLY A 426 16.28 -3.29 -1.61
CA GLY A 426 17.52 -2.63 -1.17
C GLY A 426 18.11 -3.23 0.12
N LYS A 427 17.28 -3.87 0.95
CA LYS A 427 17.72 -4.55 2.17
C LYS A 427 18.59 -5.77 1.90
N THR A 428 18.31 -6.53 0.82
CA THR A 428 19.12 -7.69 0.43
C THR A 428 20.51 -7.24 -0.01
N ALA A 429 20.56 -6.25 -0.90
CA ALA A 429 21.84 -5.67 -1.35
C ALA A 429 22.62 -5.05 -0.20
N TYR A 430 21.94 -4.38 0.75
CA TYR A 430 22.57 -3.90 1.97
C TYR A 430 23.19 -5.03 2.82
N ALA A 431 22.46 -6.13 3.02
CA ALA A 431 22.97 -7.29 3.77
C ALA A 431 24.20 -7.92 3.10
N LEU A 432 24.18 -8.07 1.76
CA LEU A 432 25.35 -8.49 0.99
C LEU A 432 26.52 -7.53 1.14
N GLY A 433 26.27 -6.22 1.09
CA GLY A 433 27.29 -5.19 1.29
C GLY A 433 27.97 -5.32 2.65
N MET A 434 27.18 -5.46 3.72
CA MET A 434 27.69 -5.68 5.08
C MET A 434 28.52 -6.97 5.18
N LEU A 435 28.03 -8.07 4.60
CA LEU A 435 28.76 -9.34 4.58
C LEU A 435 30.11 -9.20 3.87
N TYR A 436 30.16 -8.48 2.75
CA TYR A 436 31.39 -8.26 1.99
C TYR A 436 32.38 -7.33 2.69
N VAL A 437 31.91 -6.35 3.48
CA VAL A 437 32.79 -5.58 4.37
C VAL A 437 33.47 -6.51 5.38
N ASN A 438 32.70 -7.41 6.02
CA ASN A 438 33.26 -8.38 6.98
C ASN A 438 34.27 -9.34 6.34
N GLN A 439 34.06 -9.70 5.07
CA GLN A 439 35.00 -10.51 4.28
C GLN A 439 36.16 -9.68 3.70
N LYS A 440 36.27 -8.38 4.01
CA LYS A 440 37.25 -7.43 3.44
C LYS A 440 37.21 -7.30 1.91
N LYS A 441 36.11 -7.70 1.27
CA LYS A 441 35.86 -7.57 -0.17
C LYS A 441 35.24 -6.20 -0.48
N TYR A 442 36.00 -5.13 -0.21
CA TYR A 442 35.49 -3.76 -0.26
C TYR A 442 34.92 -3.33 -1.62
N PRO A 443 35.54 -3.62 -2.78
CA PRO A 443 34.97 -3.27 -4.08
C PRO A 443 33.57 -3.87 -4.31
N THR A 444 33.39 -5.13 -3.94
CA THR A 444 32.09 -5.83 -4.04
C THR A 444 31.08 -5.24 -3.08
N ALA A 445 31.49 -4.93 -1.84
CA ALA A 445 30.62 -4.26 -0.86
C ALA A 445 30.11 -2.90 -1.36
N ILE A 446 31.01 -2.09 -1.93
CA ILE A 446 30.69 -0.78 -2.51
C ILE A 446 29.63 -0.93 -3.60
N ASN A 447 29.78 -1.93 -4.49
CA ASN A 447 28.78 -2.18 -5.55
C ASN A 447 27.41 -2.53 -4.95
N MET A 448 27.37 -3.41 -3.95
CA MET A 448 26.13 -3.82 -3.28
C MET A 448 25.45 -2.67 -2.54
N PHE A 449 26.22 -1.77 -1.90
CA PHE A 449 25.65 -0.57 -1.29
C PHE A 449 25.09 0.41 -2.34
N ARG A 450 25.75 0.56 -3.50
CA ARG A 450 25.23 1.37 -4.60
C ARG A 450 23.93 0.80 -5.17
N GLU A 451 23.83 -0.52 -5.31
CA GLU A 451 22.58 -1.19 -5.69
C GLU A 451 21.48 -0.97 -4.65
N SER A 452 21.79 -1.09 -3.36
CA SER A 452 20.84 -0.78 -2.29
C SER A 452 20.29 0.65 -2.39
N ILE A 453 21.17 1.62 -2.62
CA ILE A 453 20.83 3.05 -2.81
C ILE A 453 19.95 3.27 -4.04
N ARG A 454 20.19 2.57 -5.16
CA ARG A 454 19.35 2.63 -6.37
C ARG A 454 17.91 2.22 -6.12
N ILE A 455 17.67 1.35 -5.14
CA ILE A 455 16.31 0.93 -4.77
C ILE A 455 15.70 1.93 -3.80
N ARG A 456 16.48 2.33 -2.80
CA ARG A 456 16.03 3.18 -1.70
C ARG A 456 17.18 3.94 -1.06
N HIS A 457 17.01 5.25 -0.94
CA HIS A 457 17.91 6.08 -0.14
C HIS A 457 17.62 5.92 1.36
N TYR A 458 18.66 5.72 2.18
CA TYR A 458 18.62 5.84 3.64
C TYR A 458 20.04 6.01 4.22
N GLY A 459 20.17 6.76 5.32
CA GLY A 459 21.46 7.23 5.85
C GLY A 459 22.44 6.10 6.19
N GLU A 460 21.93 4.99 6.71
CA GLU A 460 22.72 3.83 7.13
C GLU A 460 23.45 3.16 5.94
N VAL A 461 22.88 3.16 4.73
CA VAL A 461 23.61 2.64 3.55
C VAL A 461 24.75 3.55 3.18
N TYR A 462 24.52 4.87 3.23
CA TYR A 462 25.57 5.85 2.92
C TYR A 462 26.70 5.82 3.93
N ASN A 463 26.40 5.61 5.21
CA ASN A 463 27.42 5.41 6.24
C ASN A 463 28.29 4.18 5.93
N ASN A 464 27.66 3.04 5.65
CA ASN A 464 28.38 1.81 5.35
C ASN A 464 29.12 1.87 3.99
N LEU A 465 28.57 2.58 3.01
CA LEU A 465 29.27 2.90 1.77
C LEU A 465 30.52 3.75 2.04
N GLY A 466 30.42 4.77 2.89
CA GLY A 466 31.56 5.60 3.31
C GLY A 466 32.62 4.77 4.00
N ASN A 467 32.22 3.90 4.95
CA ASN A 467 33.14 2.98 5.63
C ASN A 467 33.86 2.04 4.64
N ALA A 468 33.12 1.44 3.69
CA ALA A 468 33.71 0.56 2.70
C ALA A 468 34.66 1.31 1.73
N LEU A 469 34.31 2.54 1.33
CA LEU A 469 35.16 3.39 0.49
C LEU A 469 36.45 3.79 1.21
N TYR A 470 36.36 4.15 2.49
CA TYR A 470 37.50 4.45 3.34
C TYR A 470 38.45 3.25 3.45
N LEU A 471 37.90 2.07 3.76
CA LEU A 471 38.67 0.83 3.86
C LEU A 471 39.28 0.39 2.52
N SER A 472 38.68 0.79 1.39
CA SER A 472 39.24 0.59 0.05
C SER A 472 40.30 1.62 -0.36
N GLY A 473 40.58 2.62 0.48
CA GLY A 473 41.52 3.70 0.21
C GLY A 473 40.97 4.89 -0.59
N ASN A 474 39.70 4.85 -1.02
CA ASN A 474 39.06 5.96 -1.74
C ASN A 474 38.48 6.99 -0.77
N ILE A 475 39.36 7.70 -0.07
CA ILE A 475 39.03 8.69 0.95
C ILE A 475 38.10 9.80 0.42
N PRO A 476 38.33 10.42 -0.76
CA PRO A 476 37.45 11.50 -1.24
C PRO A 476 36.00 11.04 -1.45
N SER A 477 35.80 9.82 -1.94
CA SER A 477 34.45 9.28 -2.11
C SER A 477 33.83 8.86 -0.78
N ALA A 478 34.63 8.40 0.18
CA ALA A 478 34.19 8.06 1.53
C ALA A 478 33.59 9.28 2.23
N VAL A 479 34.30 10.42 2.18
CA VAL A 479 33.83 11.70 2.75
C VAL A 479 32.49 12.10 2.13
N LYS A 480 32.35 12.07 0.79
CA LYS A 480 31.08 12.39 0.12
C LYS A 480 29.92 11.47 0.54
N ALA A 481 30.20 10.17 0.69
CA ALA A 481 29.19 9.22 1.15
C ALA A 481 28.76 9.49 2.60
N TRP A 482 29.72 9.77 3.48
CA TRP A 482 29.48 10.16 4.86
C TRP A 482 28.75 11.49 5.00
N GLU A 483 29.11 12.50 4.20
CA GLU A 483 28.36 13.76 4.12
C GLU A 483 26.90 13.51 3.76
N LYS A 484 26.64 12.63 2.78
CA LYS A 484 25.28 12.24 2.42
C LYS A 484 24.58 11.46 3.55
N ALA A 485 25.30 10.63 4.29
CA ALA A 485 24.75 9.94 5.46
C ALA A 485 24.35 10.93 6.56
N VAL A 486 25.17 11.94 6.83
CA VAL A 486 24.88 13.03 7.77
C VAL A 486 23.72 13.87 7.27
N GLU A 487 23.69 14.20 5.98
CA GLU A 487 22.57 14.90 5.35
C GLU A 487 21.27 14.14 5.60
N LEU A 488 21.24 12.82 5.35
CA LEU A 488 20.08 11.96 5.60
C LEU A 488 19.83 11.62 7.09
N GLU A 489 20.58 12.24 7.99
CA GLU A 489 20.61 12.04 9.44
C GLU A 489 20.67 10.57 9.85
N CYS A 490 21.70 9.88 9.37
CA CYS A 490 22.12 8.57 9.86
C CYS A 490 22.20 8.59 11.41
N PRO A 491 21.74 7.55 12.13
CA PRO A 491 21.81 7.49 13.58
C PRO A 491 23.23 7.75 14.12
N GLU A 492 24.26 7.31 13.40
CA GLU A 492 25.68 7.48 13.74
C GLU A 492 26.27 8.84 13.31
N LYS A 493 25.46 9.86 12.97
CA LYS A 493 25.92 11.14 12.41
C LYS A 493 27.07 11.81 13.18
N GLU A 494 27.08 11.76 14.51
CA GLU A 494 28.14 12.35 15.32
C GLU A 494 29.48 11.63 15.11
N SER A 495 29.45 10.31 15.04
CA SER A 495 30.62 9.50 14.71
C SER A 495 31.09 9.78 13.28
N ILE A 496 30.15 9.91 12.35
CA ILE A 496 30.45 10.20 10.95
C ILE A 496 31.10 11.59 10.80
N GLN A 497 30.59 12.61 11.49
CA GLN A 497 31.17 13.96 11.49
C GLN A 497 32.59 13.98 12.06
N LYS A 498 32.87 13.20 13.11
CA LYS A 498 34.24 13.04 13.63
C LYS A 498 35.16 12.43 12.58
N ASN A 499 34.72 11.39 11.87
CA ASN A 499 35.50 10.75 10.80
C ASN A 499 35.79 11.74 9.66
N ILE A 500 34.80 12.53 9.23
CA ILE A 500 35.01 13.56 8.20
C ILE A 500 36.03 14.59 8.67
N LEU A 501 35.89 15.11 9.90
CA LEU A 501 36.79 16.12 10.45
C LEU A 501 38.24 15.63 10.53
N LEU A 502 38.45 14.38 10.94
CA LEU A 502 39.78 13.76 11.04
C LEU A 502 40.49 13.66 9.68
N LEU A 503 39.75 13.50 8.59
CA LEU A 503 40.30 13.35 7.23
C LEU A 503 40.35 14.68 6.45
N SER A 504 39.81 15.74 7.03
CA SER A 504 39.85 17.11 6.48
C SER A 504 41.05 17.93 7.00
N ARG A 505 41.83 17.35 7.92
CA ARG A 505 43.10 17.86 8.44
C ARG A 505 44.25 17.12 7.78
#